data_AF-A0A3M3JQQ2-F1
#
_entry.id   AF-A0A3M3JQQ2-F1
#
_cell.length_a   1.000
_cell.length_b   1.000
_cell.length_c   1.000
_cell.angle_alpha   90.00
_cell.angle_beta   90.00
_cell.angle_gamma   90.00
#
_symmetry.space_group_name_H-M   'P 1'
#
loop_
_entity.id
_entity.type
_entity.pdbx_description
1 polymer ?
#
loop_
_entity_poly.entity_id
_entity_poly.type
_entity_poly.pdbx_seq_one_letter_code
_entity_poly.pdbx_strand_id
1 'polypeptide(L)'
;MLEMVVLASDLAVSPLPPNMLSAREFNRGTLQMLDGLRPYSRLGLNIPPIKVVVNCLDATNDARQIHDAIRVTFADSKEIEVLQSTVPASVVFRQASTSGMSAHRIEYKQPSNRRAPSALQIIRELAIEVFPQWKDLFEAMSESAVAKIVKEDR
;
A
#
# COMPACT_ATOMS: atom_id res chain seq x y z
N MET A 1 -6.02 -10.45 18.85
CA MET A 1 -4.95 -11.14 18.08
C MET A 1 -4.22 -10.16 17.18
N LEU A 2 -4.94 -9.21 16.56
CA LEU A 2 -4.35 -8.13 15.76
C LEU A 2 -3.34 -7.29 16.56
N GLU A 3 -3.64 -6.99 17.81
CA GLU A 3 -2.81 -6.17 18.71
C GLU A 3 -1.42 -6.78 18.92
N MET A 4 -1.35 -8.11 19.04
CA MET A 4 -0.08 -8.83 19.20
C MET A 4 0.71 -8.88 17.88
N VAL A 5 0.02 -8.98 16.75
CA VAL A 5 0.66 -8.89 15.42
C VAL A 5 1.26 -7.50 15.23
N VAL A 6 0.56 -6.45 15.64
CA VAL A 6 1.05 -5.08 15.59
C VAL A 6 2.28 -4.93 16.49
N LEU A 7 2.25 -5.39 17.75
CA LEU A 7 3.43 -5.33 18.63
C LEU A 7 4.63 -6.13 18.11
N ALA A 8 4.41 -7.19 17.35
CA ALA A 8 5.47 -8.01 16.76
C ALA A 8 6.01 -7.45 15.42
N SER A 9 5.41 -6.39 14.88
CA SER A 9 5.78 -5.81 13.59
C SER A 9 6.70 -4.60 13.77
N ASP A 10 7.62 -4.41 12.83
CA ASP A 10 8.41 -3.16 12.72
C ASP A 10 7.66 -2.05 11.98
N LEU A 11 6.68 -2.44 11.14
CA LEU A 11 5.86 -1.56 10.31
C LEU A 11 4.54 -2.26 10.00
N ALA A 12 3.42 -1.52 10.06
CA ALA A 12 2.14 -2.00 9.54
C ALA A 12 1.76 -1.23 8.27
N VAL A 13 1.36 -1.94 7.22
CA VAL A 13 0.82 -1.33 5.99
C VAL A 13 -0.66 -1.66 5.89
N SER A 14 -1.51 -0.64 5.81
CA SER A 14 -2.97 -0.79 5.80
C SER A 14 -3.56 -0.33 4.46
N PRO A 15 -4.14 -1.23 3.66
CA PRO A 15 -4.91 -0.82 2.49
C PRO A 15 -6.25 -0.22 2.93
N LEU A 16 -6.54 1.00 2.47
CA LEU A 16 -7.76 1.72 2.79
C LEU A 16 -8.56 1.98 1.49
N PRO A 17 -9.85 1.61 1.41
CA PRO A 17 -10.68 1.99 0.26
C PRO A 17 -10.84 3.52 0.19
N PRO A 18 -11.14 4.11 -0.98
CA PRO A 18 -11.23 5.55 -1.15
C PRO A 18 -12.61 6.02 -0.66
N ASN A 19 -12.82 5.96 0.65
CA ASN A 19 -14.09 6.28 1.30
C ASN A 19 -13.84 6.99 2.63
N MET A 20 -14.45 8.16 2.82
CA MET A 20 -14.29 8.98 4.02
C MET A 20 -14.84 8.33 5.30
N LEU A 21 -15.92 7.54 5.22
CA LEU A 21 -16.43 6.80 6.37
C LEU A 21 -15.41 5.74 6.81
N SER A 22 -14.91 4.95 5.86
CA SER A 22 -13.88 3.95 6.13
C SER A 22 -12.61 4.58 6.70
N ALA A 23 -12.20 5.74 6.17
CA ALA A 23 -11.06 6.48 6.69
C ALA A 23 -11.26 6.94 8.14
N ARG A 24 -12.43 7.48 8.47
CA ARG A 24 -12.74 7.94 9.84
C ARG A 24 -12.84 6.79 10.83
N GLU A 25 -13.51 5.70 10.46
CA GLU A 25 -13.59 4.51 11.31
C GLU A 25 -12.22 3.86 11.49
N PHE A 26 -11.41 3.81 10.43
CA PHE A 26 -10.03 3.36 10.52
C PHE A 26 -9.22 4.23 11.48
N ASN A 27 -9.27 5.56 11.35
CA ASN A 27 -8.53 6.47 12.23
C ASN A 27 -8.92 6.27 13.70
N ARG A 28 -10.24 6.32 13.98
CA ARG A 28 -10.77 6.17 15.35
C ARG A 28 -10.39 4.82 15.96
N GLY A 29 -10.64 3.72 15.25
CA GLY A 29 -10.37 2.37 15.76
C GLY A 29 -8.88 2.08 15.92
N THR A 30 -8.07 2.57 14.98
CA THR A 30 -6.61 2.35 14.99
C THR A 30 -5.94 3.14 16.11
N LEU A 31 -6.29 4.41 16.31
CA LEU A 31 -5.78 5.19 17.43
C LEU A 31 -6.16 4.57 18.78
N GLN A 32 -7.41 4.11 18.92
CA GLN A 32 -7.86 3.41 20.13
C GLN A 32 -7.04 2.14 20.39
N MET A 33 -6.76 1.35 19.35
CA MET A 33 -5.90 0.16 19.46
C MET A 33 -4.46 0.54 19.85
N LEU A 34 -3.86 1.51 19.17
CA LEU A 34 -2.49 1.97 19.45
C LEU A 34 -2.36 2.51 20.88
N ASP A 35 -3.34 3.27 21.35
CA ASP A 35 -3.40 3.76 22.74
C ASP A 35 -3.44 2.60 23.75
N GLY A 36 -4.19 1.54 23.43
CA GLY A 36 -4.21 0.30 24.22
C GLY A 36 -2.86 -0.44 24.24
N LEU A 37 -2.01 -0.22 23.25
CA LEU A 37 -0.67 -0.82 23.15
C LEU A 37 0.42 0.01 23.86
N ARG A 38 0.21 1.31 24.10
CA ARG A 38 1.21 2.20 24.75
C ARG A 38 1.78 1.70 26.08
N PRO A 39 1.03 1.01 26.96
CA PRO A 39 1.62 0.48 28.20
C PRO A 39 2.76 -0.52 27.96
N TYR A 40 2.74 -1.26 26.84
CA TYR A 40 3.76 -2.25 26.50
C TYR A 40 5.11 -1.61 26.12
N SER A 41 5.13 -0.33 25.75
CA SER A 41 6.37 0.41 25.54
C SER A 41 7.24 0.50 26.79
N ARG A 42 6.64 0.40 27.99
CA ARG A 42 7.38 0.32 29.27
C ARG A 42 8.13 -1.01 29.44
N LEU A 43 7.74 -2.04 28.68
CA LEU A 43 8.41 -3.34 28.63
C LEU A 43 9.45 -3.40 27.51
N GLY A 44 9.74 -2.27 26.85
CA GLY A 44 10.69 -2.20 25.73
C GLY A 44 10.10 -2.61 24.38
N LEU A 45 8.78 -2.84 24.29
CA LEU A 45 8.13 -3.17 23.02
C LEU A 45 7.89 -1.89 22.20
N ASN A 46 8.28 -1.94 20.92
CA ASN A 46 8.01 -0.85 19.99
C ASN A 46 6.57 -0.94 19.46
N ILE A 47 5.93 0.21 19.28
CA ILE A 47 4.65 0.31 18.57
C ILE A 47 4.99 0.74 17.15
N PRO A 48 4.74 -0.08 16.13
CA PRO A 48 5.16 0.26 14.78
C PRO A 48 4.37 1.46 14.24
N PRO A 49 4.99 2.26 13.37
CA PRO A 49 4.24 3.20 12.55
C PRO A 49 3.29 2.46 11.61
N ILE A 50 2.26 3.15 11.18
CA ILE A 50 1.27 2.63 10.24
C ILE A 50 1.32 3.45 8.95
N LYS A 51 1.59 2.78 7.84
CA LYS A 51 1.51 3.37 6.49
C LYS A 51 0.19 2.99 5.83
N VAL A 52 -0.63 3.97 5.50
CA VAL A 52 -1.91 3.78 4.82
C VAL A 52 -1.70 3.95 3.31
N VAL A 53 -2.14 2.95 2.54
CA VAL A 53 -2.19 3.02 1.08
C VAL A 53 -3.64 3.10 0.63
N VAL A 54 -3.99 4.12 -0.14
CA VAL A 54 -5.34 4.20 -0.72
C VAL A 54 -5.44 3.19 -1.86
N ASN A 55 -6.32 2.22 -1.69
CA ASN A 55 -6.50 1.06 -2.55
C ASN A 55 -7.81 1.13 -3.31
N CYS A 56 -7.85 0.57 -4.53
CA CYS A 56 -8.98 0.65 -5.45
C CYS A 56 -9.39 2.09 -5.81
N LEU A 57 -8.42 2.99 -5.98
CA LEU A 57 -8.71 4.37 -6.39
C LEU A 57 -9.10 4.43 -7.87
N ASP A 58 -10.24 5.04 -8.17
CA ASP A 58 -10.67 5.27 -9.55
C ASP A 58 -9.91 6.43 -10.22
N ALA A 59 -9.89 6.46 -11.56
CA ALA A 59 -9.23 7.51 -12.33
C ALA A 59 -10.10 8.78 -12.54
N THR A 60 -10.92 9.14 -11.54
CA THR A 60 -11.83 10.29 -11.60
C THR A 60 -11.31 11.47 -10.78
N ASN A 61 -11.83 12.67 -11.03
CA ASN A 61 -11.50 13.84 -10.22
C ASN A 61 -12.00 13.67 -8.78
N ASP A 62 -13.20 13.13 -8.60
CA ASP A 62 -13.80 12.87 -7.28
C ASP A 62 -12.94 11.90 -6.46
N ALA A 63 -12.41 10.85 -7.09
CA ALA A 63 -11.50 9.92 -6.43
C ALA A 63 -10.22 10.64 -5.93
N ARG A 64 -9.64 11.55 -6.73
CA ARG A 64 -8.48 12.35 -6.30
C ARG A 64 -8.84 13.25 -5.11
N GLN A 65 -10.01 13.91 -5.14
CA GLN A 65 -10.47 14.73 -4.02
C GLN A 65 -10.66 13.91 -2.74
N ILE A 66 -11.17 12.68 -2.86
CA ILE A 66 -11.29 11.77 -1.72
C ILE A 66 -9.93 11.37 -1.19
N HIS A 67 -8.96 11.05 -2.05
CA HIS A 67 -7.58 10.77 -1.63
C HIS A 67 -6.98 11.94 -0.83
N ASP A 68 -7.13 13.17 -1.33
CA ASP A 68 -6.61 14.35 -0.63
C ASP A 68 -7.33 14.59 0.70
N ALA A 69 -8.65 14.38 0.75
CA ALA A 69 -9.44 14.49 1.99
C ALA A 69 -9.05 13.41 3.02
N ILE A 70 -8.73 12.20 2.56
CA ILE A 70 -8.17 11.14 3.41
C ILE A 70 -6.85 11.62 3.99
N ARG A 71 -5.92 12.13 3.18
CA ARG A 71 -4.63 12.65 3.68
C ARG A 71 -4.81 13.72 4.76
N VAL A 72 -5.74 14.67 4.55
CA VAL A 72 -6.07 15.70 5.54
C VAL A 72 -6.60 15.09 6.84
N THR A 73 -7.39 14.01 6.77
CA THR A 73 -7.94 13.33 7.96
C THR A 73 -6.87 12.78 8.90
N PHE A 74 -5.71 12.40 8.36
CA PHE A 74 -4.59 11.83 9.12
C PHE A 74 -3.43 12.82 9.34
N ALA A 75 -3.55 14.07 8.88
CA ALA A 75 -2.44 15.03 8.87
C ALA A 75 -1.85 15.31 10.27
N ASP A 76 -2.67 15.24 11.32
CA ASP A 76 -2.25 15.47 12.70
C ASP A 76 -1.80 14.20 13.43
N SER A 77 -1.86 13.02 12.78
CA SER A 77 -1.42 11.76 13.39
C SER A 77 0.11 11.67 13.39
N LYS A 78 0.69 11.23 14.50
CA LYS A 78 2.13 10.94 14.61
C LYS A 78 2.45 9.48 14.27
N GLU A 79 1.44 8.62 14.40
CA GLU A 79 1.56 7.18 14.26
C GLU A 79 1.15 6.70 12.86
N ILE A 80 0.32 7.47 12.14
CA ILE A 80 -0.27 7.08 10.86
C ILE A 80 0.19 8.04 9.76
N GLU A 81 0.81 7.48 8.71
CA GLU A 81 1.21 8.19 7.51
C GLU A 81 0.38 7.70 6.32
N VAL A 82 -0.22 8.62 5.54
CA VAL A 82 -0.88 8.28 4.27
C VAL A 82 0.09 8.48 3.12
N LEU A 83 0.38 7.39 2.41
CA LEU A 83 1.32 7.35 1.29
C LEU A 83 0.80 8.16 0.08
N GLN A 84 1.73 8.65 -0.73
CA GLN A 84 1.44 9.29 -2.03
C GLN A 84 1.06 8.25 -3.08
N SER A 85 1.70 7.08 -3.04
CA SER A 85 1.37 5.97 -3.93
C SER A 85 -0.04 5.45 -3.64
N THR A 86 -0.76 5.14 -4.71
CA THR A 86 -2.10 4.57 -4.63
C THR A 86 -2.17 3.30 -5.47
N VAL A 87 -3.06 2.39 -5.09
CA VAL A 87 -3.35 1.20 -5.91
C VAL A 87 -4.67 1.48 -6.64
N PRO A 88 -4.66 1.60 -7.98
CA PRO A 88 -5.86 1.93 -8.72
C PRO A 88 -6.82 0.75 -8.83
N ALA A 89 -8.11 1.04 -9.03
CA ALA A 89 -9.11 0.04 -9.39
C ALA A 89 -8.84 -0.51 -10.81
N SER A 90 -7.97 -1.53 -10.91
CA SER A 90 -7.58 -2.13 -12.19
C SER A 90 -7.95 -3.62 -12.28
N VAL A 91 -8.32 -4.07 -13.47
CA VAL A 91 -8.64 -5.48 -13.76
C VAL A 91 -7.43 -6.39 -13.49
N VAL A 92 -6.21 -5.90 -13.70
CA VAL A 92 -4.99 -6.71 -13.53
C VAL A 92 -4.84 -7.24 -12.11
N PHE A 93 -5.19 -6.45 -11.07
CA PHE A 93 -5.11 -6.91 -9.67
C PHE A 93 -6.13 -8.00 -9.35
N ARG A 94 -7.31 -7.94 -9.98
CA ARG A 94 -8.33 -9.00 -9.85
C ARG A 94 -7.93 -10.28 -10.58
N GLN A 95 -7.37 -10.14 -11.79
CA GLN A 95 -6.82 -11.25 -12.55
C GLN A 95 -5.64 -11.92 -11.81
N ALA A 96 -4.76 -11.12 -11.21
CA ALA A 96 -3.67 -11.55 -10.35
C ALA A 96 -4.16 -12.41 -9.18
N SER A 97 -5.14 -11.90 -8.44
CA SER A 97 -5.77 -12.65 -7.35
C SER A 97 -6.38 -13.99 -7.83
N THR A 98 -7.13 -13.96 -8.93
CA THR A 98 -7.77 -15.17 -9.50
C THR A 98 -6.76 -16.22 -9.94
N SER A 99 -5.60 -15.79 -10.46
CA SER A 99 -4.54 -16.68 -10.94
C SER A 99 -3.53 -17.08 -9.86
N GLY A 100 -3.63 -16.54 -8.65
CA GLY A 100 -2.65 -16.77 -7.58
C GLY A 100 -1.26 -16.21 -7.90
N MET A 101 -1.14 -15.26 -8.84
CA MET A 101 0.13 -14.65 -9.23
C MET A 101 0.18 -13.17 -8.84
N SER A 102 1.38 -12.65 -8.59
CA SER A 102 1.55 -11.21 -8.32
C SER A 102 1.27 -10.37 -9.57
N ALA A 103 0.53 -9.27 -9.41
CA ALA A 103 0.10 -8.44 -10.54
C ALA A 103 1.26 -7.89 -11.39
N HIS A 104 2.39 -7.53 -10.75
CA HIS A 104 3.60 -7.08 -11.45
C HIS A 104 4.22 -8.14 -12.36
N ARG A 105 3.93 -9.44 -12.15
CA ARG A 105 4.35 -10.54 -13.04
C ARG A 105 3.39 -10.76 -14.21
N ILE A 106 2.13 -10.38 -14.06
CA ILE A 106 1.12 -10.44 -15.12
C ILE A 106 1.29 -9.26 -16.08
N GLU A 107 1.41 -8.05 -15.54
CA GLU A 107 1.52 -6.82 -16.31
C GLU A 107 2.79 -6.07 -15.90
N TYR A 108 3.91 -6.52 -16.45
CA TYR A 108 5.18 -5.82 -16.30
C TYR A 108 5.38 -4.71 -17.32
N LYS A 109 4.69 -4.79 -18.48
CA LYS A 109 4.73 -3.76 -19.53
C LYS A 109 3.46 -2.92 -19.52
N GLN A 110 3.60 -1.62 -19.77
CA GLN A 110 2.43 -0.75 -19.97
C GLN A 110 1.73 -1.10 -21.29
N PRO A 111 0.40 -1.38 -21.27
CA PRO A 111 -0.36 -1.60 -22.50
C PRO A 111 -0.37 -0.34 -23.38
N SER A 112 -0.14 -0.49 -24.69
CA SER A 112 -0.02 0.64 -25.63
C SER A 112 -1.28 1.50 -25.75
N ASN A 113 -2.45 0.92 -25.45
CA ASN A 113 -3.74 1.60 -25.49
C ASN A 113 -4.12 2.31 -24.18
N ARG A 114 -3.24 2.31 -23.17
CA ARG A 114 -3.56 2.81 -21.82
C ARG A 114 -2.49 3.76 -21.32
N ARG A 115 -2.91 4.97 -20.90
CA ARG A 115 -2.01 5.96 -20.27
C ARG A 115 -1.62 5.60 -18.84
N ALA A 116 -2.47 4.88 -18.11
CA ALA A 116 -2.19 4.47 -16.74
C ALA A 116 -0.96 3.54 -16.68
N PRO A 117 -0.16 3.61 -15.60
CA PRO A 117 1.07 2.83 -15.44
C PRO A 117 0.81 1.33 -15.39
N SER A 118 1.84 0.52 -15.67
CA SER A 118 1.76 -0.94 -15.51
C SER A 118 1.66 -1.35 -14.04
N ALA A 119 1.15 -2.55 -13.76
CA ALA A 119 1.15 -3.11 -12.41
C ALA A 119 2.57 -3.20 -11.82
N LEU A 120 3.59 -3.48 -12.63
CA LEU A 120 4.99 -3.41 -12.19
C LEU A 120 5.36 -2.02 -11.72
N GLN A 121 5.06 -0.99 -12.50
CA GLN A 121 5.38 0.39 -12.11
C GLN A 121 4.66 0.78 -10.82
N ILE A 122 3.36 0.50 -10.70
CA ILE A 122 2.55 0.81 -9.50
C ILE A 122 3.14 0.15 -8.25
N ILE A 123 3.39 -1.17 -8.32
CA ILE A 123 3.89 -1.93 -7.16
C ILE A 123 5.32 -1.51 -6.82
N ARG A 124 6.15 -1.19 -7.83
CA ARG A 124 7.52 -0.73 -7.62
C ARG A 124 7.56 0.63 -6.93
N GLU A 125 6.76 1.60 -7.39
CA GLU A 125 6.66 2.93 -6.77
C GLU A 125 6.18 2.82 -5.32
N LEU A 126 5.12 2.02 -5.07
CA LEU A 126 4.64 1.75 -3.72
C LEU A 126 5.71 1.10 -2.84
N ALA A 127 6.42 0.09 -3.35
CA ALA A 127 7.46 -0.59 -2.60
C ALA A 127 8.64 0.34 -2.26
N ILE A 128 9.04 1.22 -3.18
CA ILE A 128 10.08 2.24 -2.94
C ILE A 128 9.64 3.23 -1.85
N GLU A 129 8.38 3.66 -1.87
CA GLU A 129 7.86 4.59 -0.85
C GLU A 129 7.74 3.92 0.53
N VAL A 130 7.33 2.65 0.56
CA VAL A 130 7.23 1.89 1.82
C VAL A 130 8.62 1.57 2.38
N PHE A 131 9.56 1.15 1.53
CA PHE A 131 10.90 0.68 1.90
C PHE A 131 12.01 1.36 1.06
N PRO A 132 12.28 2.66 1.30
CA PRO A 132 13.24 3.42 0.51
C PRO A 132 14.67 2.88 0.58
N GLN A 133 15.02 2.16 1.66
CA GLN A 133 16.33 1.52 1.82
C GLN A 133 16.62 0.44 0.78
N TRP A 134 15.60 -0.07 0.08
CA TRP A 134 15.73 -1.09 -0.97
C TRP A 134 15.42 -0.55 -2.36
N LYS A 135 15.43 0.78 -2.52
CA LYS A 135 15.11 1.45 -3.77
C LYS A 135 15.84 0.85 -4.97
N ASP A 136 17.16 0.69 -4.89
CA ASP A 136 17.97 0.17 -5.99
C ASP A 136 17.56 -1.27 -6.40
N LEU A 137 17.17 -2.10 -5.43
CA LEU A 137 16.67 -3.46 -5.69
C LEU A 137 15.32 -3.44 -6.39
N PHE A 138 14.42 -2.53 -5.99
CA PHE A 138 13.13 -2.37 -6.65
C PHE A 138 13.27 -1.76 -8.05
N GLU A 139 14.17 -0.80 -8.24
CA GLU A 139 14.46 -0.21 -9.56
C GLU A 139 15.11 -1.22 -10.52
N ALA A 140 15.93 -2.13 -10.00
CA ALA A 140 16.49 -3.24 -10.78
C ALA A 140 15.42 -4.20 -11.35
N MET A 141 14.22 -4.24 -10.76
CA MET A 141 13.05 -4.94 -11.30
C MET A 141 12.46 -4.16 -12.50
N SER A 142 13.19 -4.20 -13.61
CA SER A 142 12.78 -3.65 -14.90
C SER A 142 11.85 -4.62 -15.65
N GLU A 143 11.21 -4.14 -16.73
CA GLU A 143 10.35 -4.99 -17.57
C GLU A 143 11.09 -6.23 -18.08
N SER A 144 12.37 -6.07 -18.45
CA SER A 144 13.19 -7.17 -18.96
C SER A 144 13.59 -8.16 -17.86
N ALA A 145 13.84 -7.68 -16.64
CA ALA A 145 14.11 -8.53 -15.49
C ALA A 145 12.89 -9.40 -15.14
N VAL A 146 11.70 -8.80 -15.07
CA VAL A 146 10.46 -9.54 -14.79
C VAL A 146 10.11 -10.49 -15.92
N ALA A 147 10.31 -10.09 -17.18
CA ALA A 147 10.09 -10.95 -18.34
C ALA A 147 10.96 -12.22 -18.31
N LYS A 148 12.17 -12.17 -17.73
CA LYS A 148 13.01 -13.36 -17.54
C LYS A 148 12.44 -14.28 -16.46
N ILE A 149 12.11 -13.74 -15.29
CA ILE A 149 11.53 -14.50 -14.17
C ILE A 149 10.25 -15.23 -14.59
N VAL A 150 9.34 -14.54 -15.29
CA VAL A 150 8.06 -15.12 -15.74
C VAL A 150 8.25 -16.23 -16.80
N LYS A 151 9.36 -16.22 -17.55
CA LYS A 151 9.68 -17.28 -18.50
C LYS A 151 10.30 -18.50 -17.82
N GLU A 152 11.04 -18.30 -16.74
CA GLU A 152 11.66 -19.37 -15.95
C GLU A 152 10.63 -20.10 -15.06
N ASP A 153 9.58 -19.41 -14.62
CA ASP A 153 8.46 -19.97 -13.85
C ASP A 153 7.47 -20.83 -14.68
N ARG A 154 7.66 -20.95 -16.02
CA ARG A 154 6.78 -21.67 -16.95
C ARG A 154 7.43 -22.92 -17.51
#